data_AF-A0AAC9LCG7-F1
#
_entry.id   AF-A0AAC9LCG7-F1
#
_cell.length_a   1.000
_cell.length_b   1.000
_cell.length_c   1.000
_cell.angle_alpha   90.00
_cell.angle_beta   90.00
_cell.angle_gamma   90.00
#
_symmetry.space_group_name_H-M   'P 1'
#
loop_
_entity.id
_entity.type
_entity.pdbx_description
1 polymer ?
#
loop_
_entity_poly.entity_id
_entity_poly.type
_entity_poly.pdbx_seq_one_letter_code
_entity_poly.pdbx_strand_id
1 'polypeptide(L)'
;MIIGVGMSSLQQVAQQVLLASDRTAQARHALSVAAAHLDEALAVATAALAGARAASAEHGLALLRHTRETIAEELHRIEQAERIVLGFHAALVVGDSAITEPPGGAREAVAQESSSRTPANTRRSQPGGDDASPLGRWRDRTATEHVLDEGNAIGRAPARRKKDLIREVRSVEELDELFTALAAGGRDAPMPSYIGRLLRRPDGTTIGYRTKSKTTVEPTVDMKIPGGRSLKIQVNTQKWST
;
A
#
# COMPACT_ATOMS: atom_id res chain seq x y z
N MET A 1 35.04 2.12 41.25
CA MET A 1 33.63 2.56 41.17
C MET A 1 33.38 2.94 39.72
N ILE A 2 32.72 2.08 38.94
CA ILE A 2 32.45 2.33 37.52
C ILE A 2 31.13 3.08 37.44
N ILE A 3 31.18 4.34 36.99
CA ILE A 3 29.98 5.14 36.75
C ILE A 3 29.35 4.61 35.46
N GLY A 4 28.21 3.94 35.56
CA GLY A 4 27.46 3.48 34.39
C GLY A 4 26.90 4.68 33.64
N VAL A 5 27.40 4.93 32.43
CA VAL A 5 26.83 5.94 31.54
C VAL A 5 25.47 5.42 31.08
N GLY A 6 24.39 6.00 31.61
CA GLY A 6 23.03 5.67 31.20
C GLY A 6 22.81 6.02 29.73
N MET A 7 22.20 5.09 29.00
CA MET A 7 21.82 5.27 27.60
C MET A 7 20.80 6.42 27.48
N SER A 8 20.96 7.32 26.51
CA SER A 8 20.02 8.44 26.32
C SER A 8 18.66 7.93 25.82
N SER A 9 17.59 8.70 26.04
CA SER A 9 16.26 8.36 25.52
C SER A 9 16.23 8.19 24.00
N LEU A 10 17.02 9.01 23.28
CA LEU A 10 17.16 8.90 21.83
C LEU A 10 17.85 7.59 21.41
N GLN A 11 18.92 7.21 22.12
CA GLN A 11 19.62 5.94 21.88
C GLN A 11 18.70 4.73 22.16
N GLN A 12 17.88 4.79 23.21
CA GLN A 12 16.88 3.77 23.49
C GLN A 12 15.86 3.65 22.36
N VAL A 13 15.35 4.77 21.82
CA VAL A 13 14.43 4.76 20.66
C VAL A 13 15.12 4.17 19.44
N ALA A 14 16.35 4.59 19.11
CA ALA A 14 17.10 4.04 17.98
C ALA A 14 17.31 2.51 18.11
N GLN A 15 17.64 2.03 19.32
CA GLN A 15 17.75 0.60 19.60
C GLN A 15 16.42 -0.14 19.39
N GLN A 16 15.30 0.42 19.84
CA GLN A 16 13.99 -0.19 19.60
C GLN A 16 13.62 -0.22 18.11
N VAL A 17 14.00 0.80 17.33
CA VAL A 17 13.79 0.83 15.87
C VAL A 17 14.61 -0.26 15.17
N LEU A 18 15.87 -0.48 15.59
CA LEU A 18 16.69 -1.58 15.08
C LEU A 18 16.08 -2.96 15.39
N LEU A 19 15.60 -3.16 16.62
CA LEU A 19 14.90 -4.41 16.99
C LEU A 19 13.63 -4.62 16.16
N ALA A 20 12.89 -3.56 15.85
CA ALA A 20 11.73 -3.64 14.96
C ALA A 20 12.15 -3.99 13.51
N SER A 21 13.25 -3.44 13.02
CA SER A 21 13.81 -3.79 11.71
C SER A 21 14.21 -5.25 11.63
N ASP A 22 14.89 -5.78 12.65
CA ASP A 22 15.32 -7.18 12.70
C ASP A 22 14.11 -8.14 12.68
N ARG A 23 13.07 -7.85 13.47
CA ARG A 23 11.80 -8.62 13.43
C ARG A 23 11.13 -8.57 12.06
N THR A 24 11.17 -7.41 11.39
CA THR A 24 10.61 -7.24 10.05
C THR A 24 11.38 -8.08 9.03
N ALA A 25 12.71 -8.10 9.10
CA ALA A 25 13.55 -8.94 8.26
C ALA A 25 13.32 -10.44 8.51
N GLN A 26 13.16 -10.86 9.78
CA GLN A 26 12.80 -12.25 10.13
C GLN A 26 11.43 -12.65 9.55
N ALA A 27 10.42 -11.78 9.67
CA ALA A 27 9.10 -12.03 9.10
C ALA A 27 9.16 -12.15 7.56
N ARG A 28 9.94 -11.28 6.89
CA ARG A 28 10.19 -11.36 5.44
C ARG A 28 10.84 -12.68 5.06
N HIS A 29 11.85 -13.13 5.81
CA HIS A 29 12.50 -14.40 5.56
C HIS A 29 11.52 -15.58 5.71
N ALA A 30 10.73 -15.61 6.78
CA ALA A 30 9.74 -16.66 7.01
C ALA A 30 8.68 -16.72 5.89
N LEU A 31 8.16 -15.57 5.44
CA LEU A 31 7.23 -15.53 4.31
C LEU A 31 7.87 -15.97 3.00
N SER A 32 9.15 -15.65 2.77
CA SER A 32 9.87 -16.10 1.59
C SER A 32 10.04 -17.62 1.57
N VAL A 33 10.28 -18.24 2.72
CA VAL A 33 10.35 -19.70 2.85
C VAL A 33 8.96 -20.32 2.61
N ALA A 34 7.90 -19.73 3.17
CA ALA A 34 6.53 -20.18 2.93
C ALA A 34 6.14 -20.09 1.45
N ALA A 35 6.54 -19.01 0.75
CA ALA A 35 6.31 -18.86 -0.68
C ALA A 35 7.00 -19.97 -1.49
N ALA A 36 8.25 -20.31 -1.17
CA ALA A 36 8.97 -21.39 -1.84
C ALA A 36 8.30 -22.75 -1.64
N HIS A 37 7.80 -23.04 -0.42
CA HIS A 37 7.03 -24.26 -0.16
C HIS A 37 5.70 -24.30 -0.93
N LEU A 38 5.02 -23.16 -1.09
CA LEU A 38 3.81 -23.09 -1.91
C LEU A 38 4.11 -23.30 -3.40
N ASP A 39 5.22 -22.77 -3.91
CA ASP A 39 5.64 -23.00 -5.30
C ASP A 39 5.91 -24.49 -5.55
N GLU A 40 6.58 -25.17 -4.62
CA GLU A 40 6.78 -26.63 -4.66
C GLU A 40 5.46 -27.40 -4.59
N ALA A 41 4.59 -27.06 -3.63
CA ALA A 41 3.27 -27.69 -3.49
C ALA A 41 2.39 -27.50 -4.74
N LEU A 42 2.42 -26.30 -5.34
CA LEU A 42 1.70 -26.00 -6.57
C LEU A 42 2.23 -26.83 -7.74
N ALA A 43 3.55 -26.99 -7.85
CA ALA A 43 4.17 -27.84 -8.88
C ALA A 43 3.76 -29.31 -8.72
N VAL A 44 3.83 -29.86 -7.50
CA VAL A 44 3.41 -31.23 -7.19
C VAL A 44 1.92 -31.43 -7.48
N ALA A 45 1.06 -30.53 -7.01
CA ALA A 45 -0.38 -30.61 -7.23
C ALA A 45 -0.72 -30.52 -8.73
N THR A 46 -0.08 -29.61 -9.46
CA THR A 46 -0.29 -29.47 -10.91
C THR A 46 0.11 -30.74 -11.65
N ALA A 47 1.24 -31.36 -11.30
CA ALA A 47 1.69 -32.62 -11.90
C ALA A 47 0.74 -33.78 -11.56
N ALA A 48 0.31 -33.91 -10.30
CA ALA A 48 -0.59 -34.97 -9.86
C ALA A 48 -1.98 -34.87 -10.48
N LEU A 49 -2.43 -33.66 -10.80
CA LEU A 49 -3.73 -33.38 -11.40
C LEU A 49 -3.67 -33.30 -12.93
N ALA A 50 -2.52 -33.57 -13.54
CA ALA A 50 -2.38 -33.58 -15.00
C ALA A 50 -3.33 -34.63 -15.62
N GLY A 51 -4.31 -34.17 -16.40
CA GLY A 51 -5.33 -35.02 -17.01
C GLY A 51 -6.59 -35.25 -16.17
N ALA A 52 -6.63 -34.81 -14.92
CA ALA A 52 -7.86 -34.80 -14.12
C ALA A 52 -8.81 -33.72 -14.66
N ARG A 53 -10.06 -34.08 -14.95
CA ARG A 53 -11.13 -33.15 -15.39
C ARG A 53 -12.12 -32.80 -14.28
N ALA A 54 -11.74 -33.01 -13.02
CA ALA A 54 -12.62 -32.74 -11.89
C ALA A 54 -12.60 -31.24 -11.54
N ALA A 55 -13.78 -30.61 -11.47
CA ALA A 55 -13.89 -29.19 -11.09
C ALA A 55 -13.28 -28.89 -9.70
N SER A 56 -13.28 -29.85 -8.79
CA SER A 56 -12.63 -29.73 -7.47
C SER A 56 -11.11 -29.59 -7.56
N ALA A 57 -10.48 -30.23 -8.56
CA ALA A 57 -9.04 -30.14 -8.79
C ALA A 57 -8.65 -28.73 -9.28
N GLU A 58 -9.41 -28.18 -10.21
CA GLU A 58 -9.22 -26.81 -10.69
C GLU A 58 -9.40 -25.79 -9.58
N HIS A 59 -10.45 -25.96 -8.76
CA HIS A 59 -10.69 -25.09 -7.61
C HIS A 59 -9.54 -25.15 -6.59
N GLY A 60 -9.04 -26.35 -6.26
CA GLY A 60 -7.89 -26.51 -5.37
C GLY A 60 -6.62 -25.82 -5.88
N LEU A 61 -6.32 -25.95 -7.18
CA LEU A 61 -5.19 -25.25 -7.81
C LEU A 61 -5.39 -23.73 -7.80
N ALA A 62 -6.61 -23.25 -8.02
CA ALA A 62 -6.92 -21.81 -7.95
C ALA A 62 -6.68 -21.24 -6.54
N LEU A 63 -7.08 -21.96 -5.49
CA LEU A 63 -6.81 -21.56 -4.11
C LEU A 63 -5.32 -21.49 -3.81
N LEU A 64 -4.52 -22.49 -4.22
CA LEU A 64 -3.06 -22.47 -4.02
C LEU A 64 -2.39 -21.28 -4.72
N ARG A 65 -2.80 -20.99 -5.96
CA ARG A 65 -2.29 -19.81 -6.71
C ARG A 65 -2.65 -18.51 -6.01
N HIS A 66 -3.90 -18.39 -5.55
CA HIS A 66 -4.34 -17.22 -4.82
C HIS A 66 -3.55 -17.03 -3.52
N THR A 67 -3.36 -18.09 -2.72
CA THR A 67 -2.54 -18.01 -1.49
C THR A 67 -1.11 -17.57 -1.80
N ARG A 68 -0.51 -18.10 -2.87
CA ARG A 68 0.83 -17.68 -3.31
C ARG A 68 0.84 -16.18 -3.64
N GLU A 69 -0.09 -15.70 -4.45
CA GLU A 69 -0.22 -14.28 -4.80
C GLU A 69 -0.33 -13.39 -3.55
N THR A 70 -1.15 -13.78 -2.57
CA THR A 70 -1.26 -13.06 -1.29
C THR A 70 0.07 -13.00 -0.55
N ILE A 71 0.83 -14.10 -0.47
CA ILE A 71 2.16 -14.08 0.17
C ILE A 71 3.13 -13.14 -0.56
N ALA A 72 3.10 -13.12 -1.90
CA ALA A 72 3.95 -12.22 -2.67
C ALA A 72 3.62 -10.73 -2.41
N GLU A 73 2.33 -10.39 -2.27
CA GLU A 73 1.89 -9.04 -1.91
C GLU A 73 2.30 -8.65 -0.49
N GLU A 74 2.21 -9.57 0.49
CA GLU A 74 2.65 -9.34 1.86
C GLU A 74 4.17 -9.15 1.94
N LEU A 75 4.95 -9.96 1.20
CA LEU A 75 6.40 -9.78 1.09
C LEU A 75 6.74 -8.36 0.61
N HIS A 76 6.04 -7.88 -0.43
CA HIS A 76 6.24 -6.53 -0.93
C HIS A 76 5.91 -5.45 0.12
N ARG A 77 4.82 -5.62 0.87
CA ARG A 77 4.43 -4.69 1.96
C ARG A 77 5.46 -4.67 3.09
N ILE A 78 5.99 -5.83 3.48
CA ILE A 78 7.03 -5.93 4.51
C ILE A 78 8.32 -5.25 4.05
N GLU A 79 8.74 -5.43 2.80
CA GLU A 79 9.90 -4.71 2.24
C GLU A 79 9.72 -3.20 2.27
N GLN A 80 8.53 -2.69 1.94
CA GLN A 80 8.23 -1.26 2.03
C GLN A 80 8.31 -0.76 3.48
N ALA A 81 7.75 -1.51 4.42
CA ALA A 81 7.79 -1.18 5.84
C ALA A 81 9.24 -1.15 6.37
N GLU A 82 10.06 -2.15 6.00
CA GLU A 82 11.49 -2.23 6.35
C GLU A 82 12.24 -0.98 5.89
N ARG A 83 12.02 -0.53 4.65
CA ARG A 83 12.62 0.72 4.12
C ARG A 83 12.24 1.95 4.95
N ILE A 84 10.98 2.05 5.38
CA ILE A 84 10.52 3.18 6.21
C ILE A 84 11.18 3.16 7.58
N VAL A 85 11.23 1.98 8.23
CA VAL A 85 11.85 1.80 9.55
C VAL A 85 13.35 2.14 9.50
N LEU A 86 14.08 1.65 8.50
CA LEU A 86 15.49 1.97 8.31
C LEU A 86 15.73 3.44 7.99
N GLY A 87 14.86 4.07 7.19
CA GLY A 87 14.92 5.50 6.92
C GLY A 87 14.73 6.35 8.18
N PHE A 88 13.80 5.95 9.05
CA PHE A 88 13.58 6.60 10.34
C PHE A 88 14.79 6.42 11.28
N HIS A 89 15.35 5.20 11.35
CA HIS A 89 16.57 4.94 12.12
C HIS A 89 17.74 5.83 11.66
N ALA A 90 17.97 5.92 10.34
CA ALA A 90 19.01 6.77 9.78
C ALA A 90 18.82 8.24 10.16
N ALA A 91 17.59 8.74 10.14
CA ALA A 91 17.28 10.11 10.57
C ALA A 91 17.59 10.34 12.06
N LEU A 92 17.31 9.37 12.93
CA LEU A 92 17.62 9.46 14.36
C LEU A 92 19.13 9.49 14.63
N VAL A 93 19.91 8.70 13.89
CA VAL A 93 21.37 8.63 14.06
C VAL A 93 22.08 9.85 13.49
N VAL A 94 21.63 10.34 12.32
CA VAL A 94 22.23 11.52 11.68
C VAL A 94 21.84 12.82 12.40
N GLY A 95 20.61 12.91 12.92
CA GLY A 95 20.11 14.08 13.64
C GLY A 95 20.82 14.37 14.98
N ASP A 96 21.61 13.43 15.50
CA ASP A 96 22.41 13.58 16.72
C ASP A 96 23.84 14.05 16.44
N SER A 97 24.25 14.12 15.16
CA SER A 97 25.40 14.94 14.79
C SER A 97 24.96 16.38 14.91
N ALA A 98 25.35 17.02 16.01
CA ALA A 98 25.23 18.46 16.17
C ALA A 98 25.62 19.12 14.84
N ILE A 99 24.70 19.89 14.28
CA ILE A 99 25.05 21.00 13.40
C ILE A 99 25.81 21.97 14.30
N THR A 100 27.06 21.63 14.63
CA THR A 100 28.03 22.59 15.12
C THR A 100 28.13 23.62 14.02
N GLU A 101 27.87 24.86 14.42
CA GLU A 101 27.76 26.03 13.56
C GLU A 101 28.75 26.02 12.40
N PRO A 102 28.35 26.45 11.19
CA PRO A 102 29.31 26.73 10.15
C PRO A 102 30.25 27.83 10.66
N PRO A 103 31.58 27.63 10.68
CA PRO A 103 32.49 28.74 10.93
C PRO A 103 32.34 29.69 9.74
N GLY A 104 31.81 30.88 10.01
CA GLY A 104 31.93 32.00 9.09
C GLY A 104 33.40 32.21 8.76
N GLY A 105 33.75 32.09 7.48
CA GLY A 105 35.14 32.22 7.05
C GLY A 105 35.31 32.09 5.55
N ALA A 106 35.09 33.21 4.86
CA ALA A 106 35.73 33.62 3.60
C ALA A 106 35.73 32.67 2.38
N ARG A 107 35.02 33.14 1.35
CA ARG A 107 35.48 33.29 -0.05
C ARG A 107 36.77 32.53 -0.41
N GLU A 108 36.63 31.60 -1.35
CA GLU A 108 37.51 31.60 -2.53
C GLU A 108 36.82 30.95 -3.73
N ALA A 109 36.84 31.69 -4.82
CA ALA A 109 36.33 31.30 -6.11
C ALA A 109 37.33 30.37 -6.78
N VAL A 110 36.89 29.19 -7.21
CA VAL A 110 37.55 28.47 -8.29
C VAL A 110 36.49 27.96 -9.26
N ALA A 111 36.49 28.61 -10.41
CA ALA A 111 35.81 28.16 -11.61
C ALA A 111 36.40 26.82 -12.04
N GLN A 112 35.53 25.86 -12.39
CA GLN A 112 35.91 24.84 -13.35
C GLN A 112 34.73 24.52 -14.26
N GLU A 113 34.79 25.16 -15.42
CA GLU A 113 34.25 24.67 -16.68
C GLU A 113 34.67 23.22 -16.91
N SER A 114 33.72 22.37 -17.30
CA SER A 114 33.74 21.73 -18.63
C SER A 114 33.02 20.38 -18.66
N SER A 115 32.35 20.17 -19.80
CA SER A 115 31.89 18.90 -20.38
C SER A 115 30.57 18.37 -19.84
N SER A 116 29.43 18.69 -20.47
CA SER A 116 29.05 18.26 -21.83
C SER A 116 29.19 16.75 -22.01
N ARG A 117 28.16 16.00 -21.58
CA ARG A 117 27.80 14.72 -22.21
C ARG A 117 26.34 14.39 -21.93
N THR A 118 25.50 14.84 -22.84
CA THR A 118 24.14 14.35 -23.04
C THR A 118 24.20 12.92 -23.56
N PRO A 119 23.62 11.91 -22.90
CA PRO A 119 23.21 10.71 -23.57
C PRO A 119 21.79 10.96 -24.11
N ALA A 120 21.72 11.15 -25.43
CA ALA A 120 20.53 10.87 -26.19
C ALA A 120 20.18 9.39 -25.97
N ASN A 121 19.08 9.10 -25.31
CA ASN A 121 18.50 7.77 -25.39
C ASN A 121 16.99 7.83 -25.53
N THR A 122 16.59 7.86 -26.80
CA THR A 122 15.54 7.03 -27.37
C THR A 122 14.29 6.89 -26.54
N ARG A 123 13.44 7.92 -26.68
CA ARG A 123 12.01 7.88 -26.43
C ARG A 123 11.40 6.81 -27.35
N ARG A 124 11.41 5.56 -26.91
CA ARG A 124 10.66 4.47 -27.53
C ARG A 124 9.19 4.76 -27.27
N SER A 125 8.52 5.29 -28.28
CA SER A 125 7.06 5.38 -28.36
C SER A 125 6.48 4.01 -28.06
N GLN A 126 5.91 3.83 -26.86
CA GLN A 126 4.97 2.75 -26.63
C GLN A 126 3.72 3.06 -27.47
N PRO A 127 3.31 2.16 -28.38
CA PRO A 127 2.03 2.31 -29.04
C PRO A 127 0.93 2.21 -27.98
N GLY A 128 0.03 3.20 -27.99
CA GLY A 128 -1.16 3.21 -27.17
C GLY A 128 -2.06 2.04 -27.54
N GLY A 129 -1.99 0.99 -26.73
CA GLY A 129 -3.10 0.07 -26.56
C GLY A 129 -4.05 0.69 -25.56
N ASP A 130 -5.17 1.23 -26.05
CA ASP A 130 -6.41 1.40 -25.30
C ASP A 130 -6.97 0.01 -24.95
N ASP A 131 -6.18 -0.81 -24.25
CA ASP A 131 -6.71 -1.98 -23.57
C ASP A 131 -7.54 -1.44 -22.41
N ALA A 132 -8.82 -1.25 -22.72
CA ALA A 132 -9.88 -1.03 -21.76
C ALA A 132 -10.01 -2.30 -20.91
N SER A 133 -9.02 -2.52 -20.04
CA SER A 133 -9.10 -3.53 -18.99
C SER A 133 -10.45 -3.33 -18.31
N PRO A 134 -11.25 -4.40 -18.18
CA PRO A 134 -12.58 -4.27 -17.64
C PRO A 134 -12.50 -3.57 -16.28
N LEU A 135 -13.24 -2.47 -16.16
CA LEU A 135 -13.30 -1.67 -14.95
C LEU A 135 -13.66 -2.59 -13.78
N GLY A 136 -12.83 -2.61 -12.73
CA GLY A 136 -13.15 -3.25 -11.45
C GLY A 136 -14.56 -2.93 -10.94
N ARG A 137 -15.20 -3.93 -10.33
CA ARG A 137 -16.59 -3.87 -9.87
C ARG A 137 -16.72 -4.47 -8.48
N TRP A 138 -17.57 -3.87 -7.66
CA TRP A 138 -18.02 -4.39 -6.39
C TRP A 138 -19.53 -4.51 -6.41
N ARG A 139 -20.05 -5.74 -6.21
CA ARG A 139 -21.49 -6.06 -6.34
C ARG A 139 -22.05 -5.54 -7.67
N ASP A 140 -21.39 -5.93 -8.76
CA ASP A 140 -21.70 -5.59 -10.16
C ASP A 140 -21.63 -4.10 -10.52
N ARG A 141 -21.17 -3.24 -9.62
CA ARG A 141 -21.09 -1.79 -9.82
C ARG A 141 -19.66 -1.27 -9.75
N THR A 142 -19.35 -0.33 -10.62
CA THR A 142 -18.10 0.43 -10.67
C THR A 142 -18.02 1.46 -9.54
N ALA A 143 -16.82 1.97 -9.27
CA ALA A 143 -16.63 3.04 -8.28
C ALA A 143 -17.44 4.31 -8.61
N THR A 144 -17.55 4.64 -9.89
CA THR A 144 -18.34 5.78 -10.39
C THR A 144 -19.82 5.60 -10.08
N GLU A 145 -20.38 4.42 -10.36
CA GLU A 145 -21.78 4.09 -10.05
C GLU A 145 -22.06 4.14 -8.54
N HIS A 146 -21.13 3.64 -7.71
CA HIS A 146 -21.26 3.76 -6.25
C HIS A 146 -21.26 5.21 -5.78
N VAL A 147 -20.41 6.09 -6.33
CA VAL A 147 -20.41 7.52 -5.95
C VAL A 147 -21.72 8.21 -6.39
N LEU A 148 -22.23 7.86 -7.58
CA LEU A 148 -23.46 8.44 -8.12
C LEU A 148 -24.71 8.02 -7.31
N ASP A 149 -24.81 6.75 -6.91
CA ASP A 149 -25.87 6.20 -6.06
C ASP A 149 -25.55 6.31 -4.56
N GLU A 150 -24.71 7.27 -4.18
CA GLU A 150 -24.44 7.60 -2.80
C GLU A 150 -23.91 6.44 -1.91
N GLY A 151 -23.39 5.39 -2.54
CA GLY A 151 -22.89 4.17 -1.92
C GLY A 151 -23.99 3.29 -1.33
N ASN A 152 -25.25 3.39 -1.78
CA ASN A 152 -26.37 2.63 -1.22
C ASN A 152 -26.17 1.10 -1.24
N ALA A 153 -25.41 0.58 -2.21
CA ALA A 153 -25.05 -0.83 -2.30
C ALA A 153 -23.85 -1.25 -1.41
N ILE A 154 -23.19 -0.30 -0.73
CA ILE A 154 -22.05 -0.52 0.16
C ILE A 154 -22.48 -0.28 1.60
N GLY A 155 -22.41 -1.35 2.42
CA GLY A 155 -22.65 -1.27 3.85
C GLY A 155 -23.92 -0.50 4.23
N ARG A 156 -23.84 0.33 5.28
CA ARG A 156 -24.96 1.17 5.75
C ARG A 156 -24.59 2.65 5.81
N ALA A 157 -25.61 3.51 5.94
CA ALA A 157 -25.41 4.91 6.30
C ALA A 157 -24.95 5.05 7.77
N PRO A 158 -24.15 6.06 8.11
CA PRO A 158 -23.74 6.33 9.49
C PRO A 158 -24.94 6.66 10.38
N ALA A 159 -24.85 6.30 11.67
CA ALA A 159 -25.93 6.53 12.64
C ALA A 159 -26.33 8.01 12.81
N ARG A 160 -25.42 8.93 12.49
CA ARG A 160 -25.69 10.38 12.46
C ARG A 160 -25.39 10.90 11.07
N ARG A 161 -26.31 11.71 10.53
CA ARG A 161 -26.10 12.39 9.25
C ARG A 161 -24.84 13.24 9.33
N LYS A 162 -23.94 13.05 8.35
CA LYS A 162 -22.70 13.82 8.20
C LYS A 162 -22.80 14.75 7.00
N LYS A 163 -21.94 15.76 6.97
CA LYS A 163 -21.82 16.68 5.82
C LYS A 163 -21.32 15.94 4.58
N ASP A 164 -20.33 15.07 4.77
CA ASP A 164 -19.77 14.25 3.71
C ASP A 164 -20.59 12.97 3.55
N LEU A 165 -20.67 12.50 2.31
CA LEU A 165 -21.29 11.23 2.00
C LEU A 165 -20.39 10.09 2.50
N ILE A 166 -20.86 9.41 3.53
CA ILE A 166 -20.13 8.34 4.22
C ILE A 166 -20.98 7.08 4.21
N ARG A 167 -20.34 5.94 3.97
CA ARG A 167 -20.89 4.61 4.25
C ARG A 167 -19.99 3.85 5.21
N GLU A 168 -20.59 2.94 5.96
CA GLU A 168 -19.93 2.14 6.97
C GLU A 168 -19.98 0.66 6.61
N VAL A 169 -18.83 -0.02 6.69
CA VAL A 169 -18.68 -1.47 6.52
C VAL A 169 -18.37 -2.14 7.85
N ARG A 170 -18.56 -3.47 7.93
CA ARG A 170 -18.50 -4.23 9.18
C ARG A 170 -17.09 -4.41 9.71
N SER A 171 -16.15 -4.60 8.79
CA SER A 171 -14.80 -5.01 9.12
C SER A 171 -13.78 -4.43 8.16
N VAL A 172 -12.51 -4.57 8.52
CA VAL A 172 -11.38 -4.16 7.67
C VAL A 172 -11.32 -5.05 6.42
N GLU A 173 -11.60 -6.34 6.58
CA GLU A 173 -11.58 -7.32 5.49
C GLU A 173 -12.61 -6.96 4.41
N GLU A 174 -13.85 -6.59 4.77
CA GLU A 174 -14.86 -6.13 3.80
C GLU A 174 -14.40 -4.86 3.06
N LEU A 175 -13.68 -3.95 3.75
CA LEU A 175 -13.13 -2.74 3.15
C LEU A 175 -12.01 -3.06 2.15
N ASP A 176 -11.15 -4.02 2.49
CA ASP A 176 -10.01 -4.45 1.68
C ASP A 176 -10.47 -5.17 0.41
N GLU A 177 -11.44 -6.07 0.53
CA GLU A 177 -12.10 -6.73 -0.60
C GLU A 177 -12.75 -5.71 -1.53
N LEU A 178 -13.48 -4.74 -0.97
CA LEU A 178 -14.10 -3.66 -1.72
C LEU A 178 -13.07 -2.83 -2.49
N PHE A 179 -11.98 -2.44 -1.82
CA PHE A 179 -10.93 -1.67 -2.47
C PHE A 179 -10.28 -2.45 -3.59
N THR A 180 -9.90 -3.70 -3.34
CA THR A 180 -9.27 -4.59 -4.32
C THR A 180 -10.13 -4.75 -5.56
N ALA A 181 -11.42 -5.02 -5.37
CA ALA A 181 -12.38 -5.21 -6.46
C ALA A 181 -12.57 -3.93 -7.30
N LEU A 182 -12.65 -2.75 -6.66
CA LEU A 182 -12.84 -1.48 -7.37
C LEU A 182 -11.56 -0.93 -7.99
N ALA A 183 -10.39 -1.21 -7.40
CA ALA A 183 -9.08 -0.76 -7.86
C ALA A 183 -8.62 -1.48 -9.14
N ALA A 184 -9.20 -2.64 -9.48
CA ALA A 184 -8.86 -3.38 -10.69
C ALA A 184 -9.02 -2.50 -11.95
N GLY A 185 -7.98 -2.51 -12.79
CA GLY A 185 -7.85 -1.66 -13.99
C GLY A 185 -7.44 -0.21 -13.69
N GLY A 186 -7.24 0.17 -12.42
CA GLY A 186 -6.69 1.47 -12.03
C GLY A 186 -5.17 1.53 -12.21
N ARG A 187 -4.65 2.74 -12.40
CA ARG A 187 -3.21 3.04 -12.40
C ARG A 187 -2.86 3.86 -11.18
N ASP A 188 -1.69 3.65 -10.59
CA ASP A 188 -1.26 4.45 -9.45
C ASP A 188 -1.18 5.94 -9.83
N ALA A 189 -1.69 6.78 -8.92
CA ALA A 189 -1.75 8.22 -9.07
C ALA A 189 -0.97 8.86 -7.92
N PRO A 190 0.31 9.23 -8.12
CA PRO A 190 1.12 9.77 -7.04
C PRO A 190 0.55 11.10 -6.57
N MET A 191 0.22 11.17 -5.28
CA MET A 191 -0.18 12.39 -4.59
C MET A 191 0.62 12.46 -3.28
N PRO A 192 1.66 13.31 -3.19
CA PRO A 192 2.60 13.31 -2.06
C PRO A 192 1.96 13.48 -0.68
N SER A 193 0.83 14.16 -0.60
CA SER A 193 0.10 14.40 0.66
C SER A 193 -0.90 13.29 1.01
N TYR A 194 -1.11 12.30 0.13
CA TYR A 194 -2.05 11.22 0.37
C TYR A 194 -1.38 10.08 1.15
N ILE A 195 -1.83 9.84 2.37
CA ILE A 195 -1.28 8.80 3.24
C ILE A 195 -1.97 7.47 2.91
N GLY A 196 -1.44 6.78 1.90
CA GLY A 196 -1.95 5.49 1.47
C GLY A 196 -1.76 5.26 -0.03
N ARG A 197 -2.51 4.32 -0.60
CA ARG A 197 -2.49 4.03 -2.03
C ARG A 197 -3.58 4.83 -2.72
N LEU A 198 -3.23 5.53 -3.80
CA LEU A 198 -4.19 6.27 -4.62
C LEU A 198 -4.09 5.78 -6.05
N LEU A 199 -5.22 5.37 -6.63
CA LEU A 199 -5.33 4.97 -8.01
C LEU A 199 -6.25 5.92 -8.78
N ARG A 200 -5.97 6.10 -10.06
CA ARG A 200 -6.85 6.74 -11.03
C ARG A 200 -7.27 5.73 -12.08
N ARG A 201 -8.56 5.68 -12.33
CA ARG A 201 -9.19 4.81 -13.32
C ARG A 201 -9.27 5.46 -14.70
N PRO A 202 -9.50 4.69 -15.77
CA PRO A 202 -9.67 5.22 -17.13
C PRO A 202 -10.81 6.24 -17.26
N ASP A 203 -11.90 6.07 -16.50
CA ASP A 203 -13.03 7.01 -16.44
C ASP A 203 -12.71 8.31 -15.66
N GLY A 204 -11.48 8.46 -15.17
CA GLY A 204 -11.02 9.60 -14.41
C GLY A 204 -11.34 9.54 -12.91
N THR A 205 -12.11 8.54 -12.45
CA THR A 205 -12.42 8.35 -11.04
C THR A 205 -11.16 7.98 -10.27
N THR A 206 -10.96 8.59 -9.11
CA THR A 206 -9.87 8.25 -8.20
C THR A 206 -10.39 7.42 -7.05
N ILE A 207 -9.69 6.34 -6.72
CA ILE A 207 -9.95 5.48 -5.57
C ILE A 207 -8.71 5.50 -4.70
N GLY A 208 -8.85 5.92 -3.45
CA GLY A 208 -7.77 5.93 -2.49
C GLY A 208 -8.06 5.03 -1.31
N TYR A 209 -7.07 4.27 -0.87
CA TYR A 209 -7.08 3.49 0.35
C TYR A 209 -6.11 4.14 1.34
N ARG A 210 -6.64 4.68 2.44
CA ARG A 210 -5.82 5.22 3.53
C ARG A 210 -5.72 4.20 4.64
N THR A 211 -4.49 3.95 5.09
CA THR A 211 -4.22 3.08 6.24
C THR A 211 -4.62 3.72 7.56
N LYS A 212 -4.68 5.06 7.62
CA LYS A 212 -5.17 5.83 8.77
C LYS A 212 -5.88 7.09 8.30
N SER A 213 -6.96 7.47 8.98
CA SER A 213 -7.61 8.77 8.79
C SER A 213 -7.19 9.74 9.88
N LYS A 214 -7.36 11.06 9.66
CA LYS A 214 -7.14 12.08 10.71
C LYS A 214 -8.02 11.85 11.94
N THR A 215 -9.17 11.20 11.76
CA THR A 215 -10.22 11.06 12.77
C THR A 215 -10.51 9.62 13.17
N THR A 216 -9.94 8.63 12.47
CA THR A 216 -10.17 7.20 12.74
C THR A 216 -8.85 6.45 12.62
N VAL A 217 -8.63 5.53 13.56
CA VAL A 217 -7.47 4.61 13.52
C VAL A 217 -7.64 3.60 12.39
N GLU A 218 -8.90 3.23 12.11
CA GLU A 218 -9.25 2.28 11.06
C GLU A 218 -9.03 2.83 9.64
N PRO A 219 -8.72 1.94 8.68
CA PRO A 219 -8.56 2.30 7.28
C PRO A 219 -9.85 2.83 6.67
N THR A 220 -9.69 3.61 5.59
CA THR A 220 -10.81 4.20 4.85
C THR A 220 -10.56 4.17 3.36
N VAL A 221 -11.62 3.93 2.59
CA VAL A 221 -11.61 4.08 1.13
C VAL A 221 -12.28 5.39 0.76
N ASP A 222 -11.61 6.21 -0.05
CA ASP A 222 -12.22 7.40 -0.66
C ASP A 222 -12.39 7.19 -2.16
N MET A 223 -13.55 7.53 -2.68
CA MET A 223 -13.82 7.56 -4.11
C MET A 223 -14.19 8.99 -4.50
N LYS A 224 -13.64 9.47 -5.61
CA LYS A 224 -13.96 10.78 -6.16
C LYS A 224 -14.07 10.70 -7.67
N ILE A 225 -15.21 11.13 -8.20
CA ILE A 225 -15.46 11.16 -9.64
C ILE A 225 -15.04 12.52 -10.22
N PRO A 226 -14.77 12.60 -11.54
CA PRO A 226 -14.69 13.87 -12.24
C PRO A 226 -15.98 14.69 -11.98
N GLY A 227 -15.84 15.98 -11.65
CA GLY A 227 -16.98 16.81 -11.22
C GLY A 227 -17.11 16.97 -9.70
N GLY A 228 -16.26 16.30 -8.91
CA GLY A 228 -16.00 16.67 -7.52
C GLY A 228 -16.87 15.99 -6.46
N ARG A 229 -17.88 15.20 -6.86
CA ARG A 229 -18.60 14.33 -5.90
C ARG A 229 -17.63 13.29 -5.34
N SER A 230 -17.75 13.03 -4.04
CA SER A 230 -16.93 12.06 -3.33
C SER A 230 -17.77 11.20 -2.39
N LEU A 231 -17.34 9.96 -2.21
CA LEU A 231 -17.92 8.99 -1.30
C LEU A 231 -16.78 8.42 -0.43
N LYS A 232 -16.96 8.43 0.89
CA LYS A 232 -16.02 7.83 1.83
C LYS A 232 -16.62 6.56 2.45
N ILE A 233 -15.84 5.49 2.47
CA ILE A 233 -16.18 4.23 3.14
C ILE A 233 -15.23 4.06 4.33
N GLN A 234 -15.77 3.72 5.48
CA GLN A 234 -14.99 3.50 6.70
C GLN A 234 -15.48 2.27 7.45
N VAL A 235 -14.59 1.66 8.23
CA VAL A 235 -14.97 0.57 9.14
C VAL A 235 -15.68 1.16 10.36
N ASN A 236 -16.80 0.56 10.74
CA ASN A 236 -17.43 0.81 12.03
C ASN A 236 -17.87 -0.52 12.62
N THR A 237 -17.15 -1.07 13.58
CA THR A 237 -17.52 -2.35 14.21
C THR A 237 -18.68 -2.21 15.20
N GLN A 238 -19.05 -0.99 15.59
CA GLN A 238 -20.09 -0.77 16.60
C GLN A 238 -21.50 -0.84 16.01
N LYS A 239 -22.43 -1.42 16.78
CA LYS A 239 -23.88 -1.39 16.52
C LYS A 239 -24.33 -2.05 15.21
N TRP A 240 -23.57 -2.99 14.64
CA TRP A 240 -24.13 -3.94 13.68
C TRP A 240 -24.91 -4.97 14.49
N SER A 241 -26.16 -4.64 14.84
CA SER A 241 -27.07 -5.62 15.43
C SER A 241 -27.31 -6.72 14.41
N THR A 242 -27.01 -7.96 14.81
CA THR A 242 -27.41 -9.21 14.13
C THR A 242 -28.92 -9.25 13.91
#